data_AF-A0A9P0FDU4-F1
#
_entry.id   AF-A0A9P0FDU4-F1
#
_cell.length_a   1.000
_cell.length_b   1.000
_cell.length_c   1.000
_cell.angle_alpha   90.00
_cell.angle_beta   90.00
_cell.angle_gamma   90.00
#
_symmetry.space_group_name_H-M   'P 1'
#
loop_
_entity.id
_entity.type
_entity.pdbx_description
1 polymer ?
#
loop_
_entity_poly.entity_id
_entity_poly.type
_entity_poly.pdbx_seq_one_letter_code
_entity_poly.pdbx_strand_id
1 'polypeptide(L)'
;MIPIYDHYQLVQKPSSKINPIWNMTNIFIFCVILILSFATCYTFGEFSRKIDKNCILHTRINLEPLHKDTVSNCSMMGVMDLSGKNLTENNVTEICRFYNSYPQIEQEQYSIHWGSEKNCHIFLNLTLLSMIAGAVFLVVTLVLKYQGANAFNESYTVFPMIFCCLALTCVQFYNTAALENGFNAYCEHFKNYTQTEKCTNSMNLYTPIIMHNKEKNYFLNYMLSTCFSNVTAWFWLTQFFIYLLRFICIADFTIKKVTVYQKAPHTEINMKKLLKNGVNSDHI
;
A
#
# COMPACT_ATOMS: atom_id res chain seq x y z
N MET A 1 -59.38 -6.64 -4.70
CA MET A 1 -58.45 -6.12 -3.68
C MET A 1 -58.38 -4.61 -3.83
N ILE A 2 -58.51 -3.84 -2.75
CA ILE A 2 -58.44 -2.37 -2.78
C ILE A 2 -57.00 -1.97 -2.40
N PRO A 3 -56.28 -1.17 -3.21
CA PRO A 3 -54.95 -0.68 -2.85
C PRO A 3 -55.07 0.31 -1.67
N ILE A 4 -54.27 0.13 -0.62
CA ILE A 4 -54.26 0.99 0.57
C ILE A 4 -53.32 2.18 0.34
N TYR A 5 -52.09 1.91 -0.10
CA TYR A 5 -51.11 2.93 -0.43
C TYR A 5 -50.06 2.39 -1.41
N ASP A 6 -49.52 3.31 -2.19
CA ASP A 6 -48.41 3.07 -3.11
C ASP A 6 -47.16 3.76 -2.57
N HIS A 7 -46.02 3.07 -2.56
CA HIS A 7 -44.72 3.70 -2.33
C HIS A 7 -43.69 3.23 -3.34
N TYR A 8 -42.69 4.07 -3.60
CA TYR A 8 -41.57 3.73 -4.47
C TYR A 8 -40.41 3.25 -3.60
N GLN A 9 -39.89 2.07 -3.93
CA GLN A 9 -38.73 1.49 -3.25
C GLN A 9 -37.57 1.35 -4.23
N LEU A 10 -36.38 1.76 -3.80
CA LEU A 10 -35.13 1.44 -4.49
C LEU A 10 -34.82 -0.03 -4.23
N VAL A 11 -34.79 -0.83 -5.29
CA VAL A 11 -34.46 -2.25 -5.22
C VAL A 11 -33.21 -2.50 -6.05
N GLN A 12 -32.28 -3.30 -5.53
CA GLN A 12 -31.07 -3.63 -6.25
C GLN A 12 -31.40 -4.40 -7.54
N LYS A 13 -30.71 -4.05 -8.63
CA LYS A 13 -30.82 -4.77 -9.91
C LYS A 13 -30.12 -6.13 -9.75
N PRO A 14 -30.66 -7.19 -10.37
CA PRO A 14 -29.92 -8.45 -10.48
C PRO A 14 -28.61 -8.21 -11.24
N SER A 15 -27.55 -8.95 -10.89
CA SER A 15 -26.21 -8.81 -11.50
C SER A 15 -26.23 -8.87 -13.03
N SER A 16 -27.18 -9.61 -13.62
CA SER A 16 -27.37 -9.70 -15.09
C SER A 16 -27.85 -8.42 -15.76
N LYS A 17 -28.48 -7.50 -15.02
CA LYS A 17 -28.99 -6.21 -15.52
C LYS A 17 -28.05 -5.04 -15.25
N ILE A 18 -26.99 -5.24 -14.47
CA ILE A 18 -25.97 -4.22 -14.22
C ILE A 18 -25.01 -4.23 -15.40
N ASN A 19 -24.60 -3.04 -15.86
CA ASN A 19 -23.63 -2.93 -16.95
C ASN A 19 -22.33 -3.67 -16.55
N PRO A 20 -21.88 -4.67 -17.34
CA PRO A 20 -20.73 -5.50 -17.00
C PRO A 20 -19.42 -4.73 -16.88
N ILE A 21 -19.33 -3.55 -17.52
CA ILE A 21 -18.15 -2.68 -17.49
C ILE A 21 -17.77 -2.34 -16.05
N TRP A 22 -18.72 -1.96 -15.18
CA TRP A 22 -18.44 -1.61 -13.78
C TRP A 22 -17.73 -2.74 -13.02
N ASN A 23 -18.21 -3.97 -13.20
CA ASN A 23 -17.65 -5.12 -12.51
C ASN A 23 -16.28 -5.49 -13.09
N MET A 24 -16.10 -5.40 -14.41
CA MET A 24 -14.80 -5.66 -15.05
C MET A 24 -13.74 -4.62 -14.65
N THR A 25 -14.11 -3.34 -14.57
CA THR A 25 -13.22 -2.28 -14.11
C THR A 25 -12.79 -2.52 -12.65
N ASN A 26 -13.72 -2.83 -11.75
CA ASN A 26 -13.39 -3.15 -10.35
C ASN A 26 -12.45 -4.36 -10.25
N ILE A 27 -12.73 -5.45 -10.99
CA ILE A 27 -11.87 -6.64 -11.02
C ILE A 27 -10.46 -6.28 -11.48
N PHE A 28 -10.35 -5.53 -12.58
CA PHE A 28 -9.07 -5.11 -13.13
C PHE A 28 -8.27 -4.29 -12.11
N ILE A 29 -8.89 -3.28 -11.50
CA ILE A 29 -8.21 -2.40 -10.55
C ILE A 29 -7.78 -3.17 -9.30
N PHE A 30 -8.63 -4.03 -8.72
CA PHE A 30 -8.22 -4.83 -7.55
C PHE A 30 -7.09 -5.81 -7.87
N CYS A 31 -7.07 -6.41 -9.07
CA CYS A 31 -5.93 -7.23 -9.51
C CYS A 31 -4.63 -6.41 -9.57
N VAL A 32 -4.69 -5.21 -10.14
CA VAL A 32 -3.50 -4.33 -10.23
C VAL A 32 -3.03 -3.88 -8.85
N ILE A 33 -3.95 -3.47 -7.96
CA ILE A 33 -3.63 -3.12 -6.56
C ILE A 33 -2.93 -4.28 -5.85
N LEU A 34 -3.42 -5.50 -6.01
CA LEU A 34 -2.85 -6.69 -5.40
C LEU A 34 -1.40 -6.93 -5.85
N ILE A 35 -1.17 -6.88 -7.18
CA ILE A 35 0.17 -7.09 -7.77
C ILE A 35 1.13 -5.98 -7.34
N LEU A 36 0.70 -4.72 -7.39
CA LEU A 36 1.55 -3.58 -7.02
C LEU A 36 1.84 -3.52 -5.52
N SER A 37 0.87 -3.85 -4.66
CA SER A 37 1.08 -3.94 -3.21
C SER A 37 2.09 -5.04 -2.89
N PHE A 38 1.98 -6.21 -3.53
CA PHE A 38 2.96 -7.28 -3.40
C PHE A 38 4.35 -6.84 -3.87
N ALA A 39 4.44 -6.20 -5.04
CA ALA A 39 5.71 -5.70 -5.58
C ALA A 39 6.35 -4.64 -4.66
N THR A 40 5.53 -3.78 -4.04
CA THR A 40 5.99 -2.79 -3.06
C THR A 40 6.55 -3.47 -1.82
N CYS A 41 5.84 -4.45 -1.24
CA CYS A 41 6.32 -5.25 -0.11
C CYS A 41 7.64 -5.96 -0.43
N TYR A 42 7.73 -6.58 -1.60
CA TYR A 42 8.92 -7.31 -2.04
C TYR A 42 10.12 -6.38 -2.21
N THR A 43 9.97 -5.29 -2.98
CA THR A 43 11.06 -4.35 -3.26
C THR A 43 11.53 -3.60 -2.02
N PHE A 44 10.61 -3.19 -1.14
CA PHE A 44 10.95 -2.58 0.14
C PHE A 44 11.57 -3.57 1.13
N GLY A 45 11.04 -4.80 1.19
CA GLY A 45 11.61 -5.86 2.03
C GLY A 45 13.03 -6.22 1.62
N GLU A 46 13.28 -6.34 0.31
CA GLU A 46 14.61 -6.52 -0.25
C GLU A 46 15.53 -5.34 0.06
N PHE A 47 15.04 -4.11 -0.05
CA PHE A 47 15.78 -2.92 0.34
C PHE A 47 16.19 -2.96 1.82
N SER A 48 15.21 -3.20 2.72
CA SER A 48 15.40 -3.30 4.17
C SER A 48 16.41 -4.39 4.54
N ARG A 49 16.35 -5.55 3.88
CA ARG A 49 17.31 -6.64 4.09
C ARG A 49 18.74 -6.24 3.72
N LYS A 50 18.93 -5.49 2.62
CA LYS A 50 20.25 -5.04 2.18
C LYS A 50 20.89 -4.02 3.13
N ILE A 51 20.07 -3.28 3.88
CA ILE A 51 20.52 -2.34 4.90
C ILE A 51 20.57 -2.97 6.31
N ASP A 52 20.79 -4.28 6.41
CA ASP A 52 20.87 -5.05 7.67
C ASP A 52 19.66 -4.86 8.59
N LYS A 53 18.45 -4.76 8.01
CA LYS A 53 17.18 -4.51 8.71
C LYS A 53 17.10 -3.18 9.45
N ASN A 54 18.03 -2.26 9.18
CA ASN A 54 17.88 -0.89 9.61
C ASN A 54 16.66 -0.26 8.94
N CYS A 55 16.04 0.71 9.61
CA CYS A 55 14.89 1.39 9.04
C CYS A 55 15.30 2.71 8.38
N ILE A 56 15.03 2.83 7.08
CA ILE A 56 15.25 4.08 6.34
C ILE A 56 14.23 5.16 6.66
N LEU A 57 13.07 4.79 7.21
CA LEU A 57 12.04 5.75 7.59
C LEU A 57 12.50 6.54 8.81
N HIS A 58 12.57 7.86 8.69
CA HIS A 58 13.08 8.77 9.73
C HIS A 58 14.57 8.61 10.04
N THR A 59 15.40 8.23 9.06
CA THR A 59 16.85 8.27 9.20
C THR A 59 17.34 9.69 9.51
N ARG A 60 18.35 9.77 10.38
CA ARG A 60 19.12 10.98 10.64
C ARG A 60 20.60 10.64 10.53
N ILE A 61 21.32 11.35 9.67
CA ILE A 61 22.78 11.21 9.59
C ILE A 61 23.39 12.44 10.24
N ASN A 62 24.13 12.23 11.33
CA ASN A 62 24.89 13.27 11.99
C ASN A 62 26.32 13.24 11.45
N LEU A 63 26.73 14.36 10.88
CA LEU A 63 28.12 14.63 10.53
C LEU A 63 28.78 15.17 11.79
N GLU A 64 29.56 14.34 12.49
CA GLU A 64 30.43 14.85 13.54
C GLU A 64 31.79 15.15 12.92
N PRO A 65 32.24 16.43 12.92
CA PRO A 65 33.60 16.74 12.50
C PRO A 65 34.55 16.01 13.45
N LEU A 66 35.49 15.26 12.89
CA LEU A 66 36.48 14.53 13.68
C LEU A 66 37.17 15.53 14.60
N HIS A 67 37.02 15.38 15.91
CA HIS A 67 37.72 16.23 16.85
C HIS A 67 39.22 16.04 16.60
N LYS A 68 39.93 17.16 16.45
CA LYS A 68 41.31 17.28 15.95
C LYS A 68 42.38 16.67 16.87
N ASP A 69 42.00 15.78 17.78
CA ASP A 69 42.79 15.40 18.95
C ASP A 69 43.54 14.07 18.79
N THR A 70 43.47 13.42 17.62
CA THR A 70 44.12 12.11 17.40
C THR A 70 44.90 12.00 16.10
N VAL A 71 45.60 13.08 15.71
CA VAL A 71 46.75 12.98 14.78
C VAL A 71 47.98 13.55 15.46
N SER A 72 48.48 12.85 16.49
CA SER A 72 49.84 13.11 17.02
C SER A 72 50.72 11.87 17.12
N ASN A 73 50.29 10.72 16.62
CA ASN A 73 51.12 9.51 16.62
C ASN A 73 51.21 8.91 15.20
N CYS A 74 52.18 9.36 14.40
CA CYS A 74 52.89 8.47 13.45
C CYS A 74 53.66 7.43 14.30
N SER A 75 52.96 6.61 15.11
CA SER A 75 53.57 5.50 15.83
C SER A 75 53.57 4.29 14.90
N MET A 76 54.68 4.10 14.21
CA MET A 76 55.19 2.82 13.70
C MET A 76 54.12 1.78 13.33
N MET A 77 53.23 2.09 12.39
CA MET A 77 52.59 1.03 11.61
C MET A 77 53.57 0.75 10.47
N GLY A 78 54.22 -0.41 10.50
CA GLY A 78 55.28 -0.80 9.57
C GLY A 78 54.85 -0.61 8.12
N VAL A 79 55.25 0.51 7.51
CA VAL A 79 55.07 0.78 6.09
C VAL A 79 56.10 -0.08 5.37
N MET A 80 55.69 -1.27 4.92
CA MET A 80 56.45 -2.03 3.94
C MET A 80 56.21 -1.41 2.57
N ASP A 81 57.30 -1.03 1.89
CA ASP A 81 57.26 -0.73 0.46
C ASP A 81 56.77 -1.98 -0.32
N LEU A 82 56.18 -1.79 -1.51
CA LEU A 82 55.77 -2.85 -2.45
C LEU A 82 56.94 -3.78 -2.87
N SER A 83 58.18 -3.42 -2.49
CA SER A 83 59.41 -4.22 -2.62
C SER A 83 59.76 -5.06 -1.37
N GLY A 84 59.02 -4.97 -0.26
CA GLY A 84 59.28 -5.75 0.96
C GLY A 84 60.57 -5.38 1.72
N LYS A 85 61.12 -4.16 1.52
CA LYS A 85 62.30 -3.68 2.26
C LYS A 85 61.90 -2.73 3.39
N ASN A 86 62.59 -2.84 4.53
CA ASN A 86 62.44 -1.91 5.65
C ASN A 86 62.93 -0.52 5.23
N LEU A 87 62.04 0.47 5.30
CA LEU A 87 62.39 1.88 5.12
C LEU A 87 63.24 2.36 6.29
N THR A 88 64.30 3.10 6.00
CA THR A 88 65.12 3.79 7.00
C THR A 88 64.35 4.97 7.60
N GLU A 89 64.63 5.34 8.85
CA GLU A 89 63.91 6.39 9.62
C GLU A 89 63.78 7.74 8.87
N ASN A 90 64.75 8.09 8.03
CA ASN A 90 64.74 9.33 7.25
C ASN A 90 63.66 9.36 6.15
N ASN A 91 63.31 8.20 5.56
CA ASN A 91 62.27 8.13 4.54
C ASN A 91 60.86 8.20 5.16
N VAL A 92 60.69 7.70 6.39
CA VAL A 92 59.42 7.76 7.12
C VAL A 92 59.09 9.20 7.51
N THR A 93 60.08 10.01 7.86
CA THR A 93 59.89 11.42 8.21
C THR A 93 59.52 12.28 7.01
N GLU A 94 60.07 12.00 5.82
CA GLU A 94 59.64 12.67 4.58
C GLU A 94 58.23 12.26 4.15
N ILE A 95 57.85 10.99 4.31
CA ILE A 95 56.49 10.52 4.00
C ILE A 95 55.46 11.13 4.97
N CYS A 96 55.72 11.19 6.28
CA CYS A 96 54.81 11.88 7.22
C CYS A 96 54.77 13.40 6.93
N ARG A 97 55.86 14.06 6.49
CA ARG A 97 55.83 15.47 6.06
C ARG A 97 55.02 15.68 4.78
N PHE A 98 55.13 14.77 3.81
CA PHE A 98 54.34 14.81 2.57
C PHE A 98 52.85 14.62 2.85
N TYR A 99 52.48 13.68 3.74
CA TYR A 99 51.09 13.50 4.18
C TYR A 99 50.55 14.69 4.98
N ASN A 100 51.40 15.36 5.76
CA ASN A 100 51.04 16.55 6.52
C ASN A 100 51.03 17.85 5.68
N SER A 101 51.60 17.84 4.46
CA SER A 101 51.57 19.01 3.56
C SER A 101 50.35 19.04 2.64
N TYR A 102 49.62 17.93 2.51
CA TYR A 102 48.28 17.96 1.94
C TYR A 102 47.30 18.56 2.95
N PRO A 103 46.39 19.45 2.54
CA PRO A 103 45.26 19.81 3.39
C PRO A 103 44.54 18.50 3.73
N GLN A 104 44.60 18.12 5.00
CA GLN A 104 43.92 16.94 5.53
C GLN A 104 42.46 17.07 5.10
N ILE A 105 42.02 16.21 4.18
CA ILE A 105 40.61 16.04 3.91
C ILE A 105 40.04 15.62 5.25
N GLU A 106 39.28 16.50 5.90
CA GLU A 106 38.58 16.19 7.15
C GLU A 106 37.85 14.86 6.91
N GLN A 107 38.37 13.79 7.51
CA GLN A 107 37.67 12.52 7.53
C GLN A 107 36.49 12.73 8.45
N GLU A 108 35.37 13.22 7.91
CA GLU A 108 34.12 13.32 8.68
C GLU A 108 33.76 11.90 9.13
N GLN A 109 33.72 11.68 10.45
CA GLN A 109 33.16 10.46 11.00
C GLN A 109 31.64 10.58 10.87
N TYR A 110 31.05 9.66 10.10
CA TYR A 110 29.62 9.59 9.92
C TYR A 110 29.01 8.75 11.04
N SER A 111 28.03 9.30 11.76
CA SER A 111 27.13 8.50 12.58
C SER A 111 25.75 8.51 11.94
N ILE A 112 25.28 7.32 11.54
CA ILE A 112 23.95 7.15 10.97
C ILE A 112 23.03 6.62 12.06
N HIS A 113 22.07 7.45 12.45
CA HIS A 113 20.95 7.03 13.28
C HIS A 113 19.82 6.57 12.37
N TRP A 114 19.71 5.24 12.24
CA TRP A 114 18.59 4.62 11.58
C TRP A 114 17.30 4.85 12.34
N GLY A 115 16.19 4.88 11.60
CA GLY A 115 14.87 4.89 12.21
C GLY A 115 14.62 3.63 13.03
N SER A 116 13.58 3.67 13.86
CA SER A 116 13.14 2.48 14.59
C SER A 116 12.67 1.40 13.62
N GLU A 117 13.12 0.15 13.83
CA GLU A 117 12.64 -1.03 13.11
C GLU A 117 11.10 -1.11 13.09
N LYS A 118 10.45 -0.68 14.18
CA LYS A 118 8.99 -0.60 14.30
C LYS A 118 8.34 0.23 13.19
N ASN A 119 8.96 1.32 12.76
CA ASN A 119 8.41 2.19 11.71
C ASN A 119 8.39 1.48 10.34
N CYS A 120 9.45 0.73 10.04
CA CYS A 120 9.51 -0.05 8.80
C CYS A 120 8.56 -1.24 8.82
N HIS A 121 8.37 -1.87 9.98
CA HIS A 121 7.32 -2.87 10.16
C HIS A 121 5.93 -2.27 9.98
N ILE A 122 5.67 -1.07 10.49
CA ILE A 122 4.40 -0.37 10.25
C ILE A 122 4.19 -0.17 8.75
N PHE A 123 5.17 0.35 8.01
CA PHE A 123 5.09 0.53 6.57
C PHE A 123 4.78 -0.79 5.82
N LEU A 124 5.52 -1.86 6.16
CA LEU A 124 5.32 -3.19 5.57
C LEU A 124 3.92 -3.72 5.88
N ASN A 125 3.45 -3.59 7.13
CA ASN A 125 2.14 -4.05 7.56
C ASN A 125 1.00 -3.27 6.87
N LEU A 126 1.14 -1.95 6.68
CA LEU A 126 0.14 -1.16 5.96
C LEU A 126 0.09 -1.51 4.46
N THR A 127 1.24 -1.81 3.85
CA THR A 127 1.31 -2.28 2.46
C THR A 127 0.71 -3.68 2.32
N LEU A 128 1.01 -4.58 3.28
CA LEU A 128 0.43 -5.93 3.34
C LEU A 128 -1.08 -5.89 3.56
N LEU A 129 -1.57 -4.99 4.42
CA LEU A 129 -2.99 -4.76 4.63
C LEU A 129 -3.69 -4.35 3.32
N SER A 130 -3.09 -3.47 2.53
CA SER A 130 -3.59 -3.11 1.20
C SER A 130 -3.65 -4.31 0.25
N MET A 131 -2.60 -5.15 0.24
CA MET A 131 -2.59 -6.37 -0.56
C MET A 131 -3.73 -7.33 -0.17
N ILE A 132 -3.90 -7.57 1.13
CA ILE A 132 -4.97 -8.44 1.67
C ILE A 132 -6.34 -7.87 1.35
N ALA A 133 -6.55 -6.57 1.56
CA ALA A 133 -7.80 -5.91 1.26
C ALA A 133 -8.15 -5.97 -0.24
N GLY A 134 -7.15 -5.74 -1.11
CA GLY A 134 -7.30 -5.91 -2.56
C GLY A 134 -7.71 -7.33 -2.94
N ALA A 135 -7.11 -8.36 -2.32
CA ALA A 135 -7.48 -9.76 -2.53
C ALA A 135 -8.91 -10.05 -2.08
N VAL A 136 -9.30 -9.61 -0.88
CA VAL A 136 -10.64 -9.80 -0.33
C VAL A 136 -11.69 -9.14 -1.22
N PHE A 137 -11.48 -7.89 -1.64
CA PHE A 137 -12.42 -7.18 -2.50
C PHE A 137 -12.50 -7.74 -3.91
N LEU A 138 -11.38 -8.26 -4.44
CA LEU A 138 -11.39 -9.01 -5.69
C LEU A 138 -12.28 -10.25 -5.58
N VAL A 139 -12.09 -11.06 -4.53
CA VAL A 139 -12.91 -12.27 -4.29
C VAL A 139 -14.37 -11.91 -4.13
N VAL A 140 -14.70 -10.91 -3.30
CA VAL A 140 -16.08 -10.45 -3.12
C VAL A 140 -16.69 -10.00 -4.45
N THR A 141 -15.96 -9.23 -5.25
CA THR A 141 -16.45 -8.76 -6.56
C THR A 141 -16.69 -9.92 -7.53
N LEU A 142 -15.82 -10.94 -7.51
CA LEU A 142 -16.00 -12.15 -8.33
C LEU A 142 -17.22 -12.96 -7.87
N VAL A 143 -17.37 -13.19 -6.57
CA VAL A 143 -18.52 -13.93 -6.01
C VAL A 143 -19.84 -13.23 -6.39
N LEU A 144 -19.92 -11.90 -6.23
CA LEU A 144 -21.10 -11.11 -6.60
C LEU A 144 -21.41 -11.15 -8.11
N LYS A 145 -20.38 -11.29 -8.95
CA LYS A 145 -20.53 -11.44 -10.40
C LYS A 145 -21.07 -12.83 -10.77
N TYR A 146 -20.55 -13.90 -10.18
CA TYR A 146 -20.84 -15.28 -10.59
C TYR A 146 -22.09 -15.88 -9.94
N GLN A 147 -22.30 -15.68 -8.64
CA GLN A 147 -23.43 -16.28 -7.92
C GLN A 147 -24.72 -15.44 -8.01
N GLY A 148 -24.63 -14.25 -8.59
CA GLY A 148 -25.74 -13.32 -8.64
C GLY A 148 -26.16 -12.83 -7.26
N ALA A 149 -27.33 -12.20 -7.19
CA ALA A 149 -27.84 -11.53 -6.01
C ALA A 149 -28.26 -12.49 -4.85
N ASN A 150 -28.19 -13.81 -5.08
CA ASN A 150 -28.57 -14.84 -4.10
C ASN A 150 -27.47 -15.18 -3.08
N ALA A 151 -26.23 -14.73 -3.27
CA ALA A 151 -25.09 -15.13 -2.41
C ALA A 151 -24.98 -14.35 -1.10
N PHE A 152 -25.46 -13.11 -1.08
CA PHE A 152 -25.49 -12.26 0.10
C PHE A 152 -26.87 -11.59 0.11
N ASN A 153 -27.57 -11.60 1.25
CA ASN A 153 -28.84 -10.89 1.39
C ASN A 153 -28.66 -9.47 0.84
N GLU A 154 -29.31 -9.27 -0.31
CA GLU A 154 -29.20 -8.11 -1.17
C GLU A 154 -29.41 -6.85 -0.35
N SER A 155 -28.51 -5.87 -0.43
CA SER A 155 -28.85 -4.43 -0.48
C SER A 155 -27.68 -3.47 -0.16
N TYR A 156 -26.56 -3.89 0.42
CA TYR A 156 -25.62 -2.92 1.00
C TYR A 156 -24.13 -3.20 0.76
N THR A 157 -23.71 -3.82 -0.33
CA THR A 157 -22.27 -4.06 -0.58
C THR A 157 -21.52 -2.82 -1.06
N VAL A 158 -22.20 -1.91 -1.78
CA VAL A 158 -21.56 -0.70 -2.35
C VAL A 158 -21.12 0.27 -1.25
N PHE A 159 -21.95 0.49 -0.23
CA PHE A 159 -21.66 1.45 0.84
C PHE A 159 -20.39 1.10 1.65
N PRO A 160 -20.24 -0.11 2.22
CA PRO A 160 -19.02 -0.53 2.89
C PRO A 160 -17.80 -0.44 1.97
N MET A 161 -17.95 -0.77 0.69
CA MET A 161 -16.84 -0.67 -0.27
C MET A 161 -16.35 0.77 -0.44
N ILE A 162 -17.25 1.76 -0.49
CA ILE A 162 -16.88 3.18 -0.56
C ILE A 162 -16.05 3.57 0.66
N PHE A 163 -16.55 3.28 1.87
CA PHE A 163 -15.85 3.62 3.11
C PHE A 163 -14.49 2.92 3.22
N CYS A 164 -14.42 1.63 2.89
CA CYS A 164 -13.17 0.88 2.90
C CYS A 164 -12.17 1.39 1.87
N CYS A 165 -12.60 1.70 0.64
CA CYS A 165 -11.72 2.25 -0.39
C CYS A 165 -11.19 3.63 0.02
N LEU A 166 -12.01 4.48 0.63
CA LEU A 166 -11.57 5.77 1.16
C LEU A 166 -10.53 5.60 2.28
N ALA A 167 -10.81 4.73 3.25
CA ALA A 167 -9.89 4.46 4.35
C ALA A 167 -8.54 3.94 3.84
N LEU A 168 -8.56 2.98 2.90
CA LEU A 168 -7.34 2.43 2.31
C LEU A 168 -6.61 3.45 1.44
N THR A 169 -7.32 4.35 0.76
CA THR A 169 -6.72 5.48 0.04
C THR A 169 -5.94 6.37 1.00
N CYS A 170 -6.54 6.79 2.12
CA CYS A 170 -5.86 7.60 3.14
C CYS A 170 -4.63 6.89 3.71
N VAL A 171 -4.77 5.59 4.03
CA VAL A 171 -3.66 4.77 4.53
C VAL A 171 -2.54 4.69 3.51
N GLN A 172 -2.83 4.45 2.23
CA GLN A 172 -1.80 4.34 1.19
C GLN A 172 -1.10 5.68 0.92
N PHE A 173 -1.83 6.80 0.86
CA PHE A 173 -1.20 8.11 0.73
C PHE A 173 -0.30 8.44 1.92
N TYR A 174 -0.74 8.15 3.14
CA TYR A 174 0.11 8.28 4.33
C TYR A 174 1.38 7.43 4.19
N ASN A 175 1.23 6.18 3.76
CA ASN A 175 2.32 5.23 3.61
C ASN A 175 3.32 5.65 2.54
N THR A 176 2.84 6.11 1.37
CA THR A 176 3.67 6.67 0.29
C THR A 176 4.39 7.93 0.74
N ALA A 177 3.70 8.85 1.42
CA ALA A 177 4.33 10.08 1.93
C ALA A 177 5.41 9.76 2.99
N ALA A 178 5.16 8.80 3.89
CA ALA A 178 6.16 8.35 4.86
C ALA A 178 7.39 7.76 4.17
N LEU A 179 7.18 6.94 3.12
CA LEU A 179 8.25 6.35 2.31
C LEU A 179 9.08 7.41 1.58
N GLU A 180 8.41 8.32 0.87
CA GLU A 180 9.07 9.42 0.15
C GLU A 180 9.85 10.32 1.10
N ASN A 181 9.29 10.67 2.26
CA ASN A 181 10.00 11.47 3.27
C ASN A 181 11.22 10.72 3.83
N GLY A 182 11.09 9.43 4.11
CA GLY A 182 12.21 8.61 4.58
C GLY A 182 13.34 8.53 3.55
N PHE A 183 13.01 8.30 2.29
CA PHE A 183 14.00 8.30 1.23
C PHE A 183 14.57 9.68 0.96
N ASN A 184 13.76 10.74 0.92
CA ASN A 184 14.24 12.10 0.71
C ASN A 184 15.22 12.53 1.80
N ALA A 185 14.95 12.21 3.07
CA ALA A 185 15.90 12.44 4.16
C ALA A 185 17.22 11.69 3.94
N TYR A 186 17.15 10.42 3.52
CA TYR A 186 18.33 9.66 3.15
C TYR A 186 19.08 10.26 1.93
N CYS A 187 18.35 10.75 0.92
CA CYS A 187 18.89 11.35 -0.29
C CYS A 187 19.54 12.72 -0.06
N GLU A 188 18.97 13.54 0.82
CA GLU A 188 19.47 14.87 1.14
C GLU A 188 20.90 14.81 1.68
N HIS A 189 21.27 13.73 2.37
CA HIS A 189 22.65 13.52 2.81
C HIS A 189 23.61 13.24 1.64
N PHE A 190 23.17 12.56 0.58
CA PHE A 190 24.00 12.38 -0.62
C PHE A 190 24.17 13.68 -1.39
N LYS A 191 23.23 14.63 -1.30
CA LYS A 191 23.32 15.94 -1.98
C LYS A 191 24.62 16.66 -1.65
N ASN A 192 25.13 16.56 -0.42
CA ASN A 192 26.39 17.17 -0.02
C ASN A 192 27.60 16.56 -0.74
N TYR A 193 27.54 15.27 -1.10
CA TYR A 193 28.64 14.56 -1.76
C TYR A 193 28.51 14.53 -3.29
N THR A 194 27.29 14.40 -3.80
CA THR A 194 27.03 14.27 -5.23
C THR A 194 26.63 15.58 -5.89
N GLN A 195 26.36 16.63 -5.11
CA GLN A 195 25.81 17.91 -5.57
C GLN A 195 24.48 17.77 -6.34
N THR A 196 23.76 16.66 -6.14
CA THR A 196 22.48 16.38 -6.82
C THR A 196 21.30 16.55 -5.88
N GLU A 197 20.25 17.26 -6.31
CA GLU A 197 19.06 17.52 -5.48
C GLU A 197 18.18 16.30 -5.19
N LYS A 198 18.38 15.19 -5.90
CA LYS A 198 17.63 13.94 -5.74
C LYS A 198 18.58 12.76 -5.58
N CYS A 199 18.08 11.65 -5.04
CA CYS A 199 18.79 10.38 -5.15
C CYS A 199 19.07 10.06 -6.61
N THR A 200 20.32 9.73 -6.90
CA THR A 200 20.78 9.27 -8.22
C THR A 200 21.33 7.86 -8.13
N ASN A 201 21.74 7.30 -9.25
CA ASN A 201 22.45 6.01 -9.31
C ASN A 201 23.70 5.96 -8.42
N SER A 202 24.25 7.12 -8.02
CA SER A 202 25.36 7.23 -7.07
C SER A 202 25.06 6.59 -5.71
N MET A 203 23.78 6.44 -5.33
CA MET A 203 23.38 5.69 -4.14
C MET A 203 23.89 4.23 -4.16
N ASN A 204 24.03 3.63 -5.34
CA ASN A 204 24.60 2.29 -5.49
C ASN A 204 26.10 2.24 -5.24
N LEU A 205 26.81 3.37 -5.29
CA LEU A 205 28.25 3.47 -5.04
C LEU A 205 28.51 3.69 -3.54
N TYR A 206 27.80 4.63 -2.93
CA TYR A 206 28.09 5.07 -1.56
C TYR A 206 27.41 4.22 -0.47
N THR A 207 26.19 3.73 -0.69
CA THR A 207 25.48 2.90 0.30
C THR A 207 26.26 1.63 0.69
N PRO A 208 26.86 0.87 -0.25
CA PRO A 208 27.74 -0.26 0.08
C PRO A 208 28.91 0.10 1.00
N ILE A 209 29.54 1.25 0.75
CA ILE A 209 30.71 1.73 1.50
C ILE A 209 30.32 2.04 2.95
N ILE A 210 29.21 2.77 3.10
CA ILE A 210 28.66 3.16 4.39
C ILE A 210 28.22 1.94 5.22
N MET A 211 27.56 0.97 4.57
CA MET A 211 27.01 -0.21 5.23
C MET A 211 28.00 -1.36 5.36
N HIS A 212 29.22 -1.21 4.85
CA HIS A 212 30.20 -2.30 4.74
C HIS A 212 29.62 -3.57 4.08
N ASN A 213 28.67 -3.40 3.16
CA ASN A 213 27.94 -4.49 2.49
C ASN A 213 28.30 -4.55 0.99
N LYS A 214 28.31 -5.73 0.39
CA LYS A 214 28.61 -5.96 -1.04
C LYS A 214 27.36 -5.94 -1.94
N GLU A 215 26.19 -5.77 -1.36
CA GLU A 215 24.90 -5.72 -2.07
C GLU A 215 24.86 -4.58 -3.10
N LYS A 216 24.17 -4.82 -4.22
CA LYS A 216 24.03 -3.86 -5.33
C LYS A 216 22.55 -3.53 -5.57
N ASN A 217 22.28 -2.49 -6.36
CA ASN A 217 20.94 -2.08 -6.80
C ASN A 217 20.02 -1.50 -5.71
N TYR A 218 20.57 -0.73 -4.77
CA TYR A 218 19.80 0.06 -3.81
C TYR A 218 18.87 1.06 -4.49
N PHE A 219 19.38 1.78 -5.49
CA PHE A 219 18.62 2.80 -6.22
C PHE A 219 17.43 2.19 -6.98
N LEU A 220 17.60 1.01 -7.58
CA LEU A 220 16.52 0.35 -8.30
C LEU A 220 15.40 -0.07 -7.34
N ASN A 221 15.74 -0.67 -6.20
CA ASN A 221 14.74 -1.06 -5.20
C ASN A 221 14.01 0.17 -4.62
N TYR A 222 14.74 1.26 -4.39
CA TYR A 222 14.17 2.56 -4.00
C TYR A 222 13.14 3.06 -5.04
N MET A 223 13.57 3.17 -6.30
CA MET A 223 12.73 3.69 -7.39
C MET A 223 11.48 2.83 -7.59
N LEU A 224 11.64 1.51 -7.60
CA LEU A 224 10.53 0.57 -7.78
C LEU A 224 9.57 0.63 -6.59
N SER A 225 10.08 0.62 -5.35
CA SER A 225 9.22 0.67 -4.16
C SER A 225 8.40 1.95 -4.10
N THR A 226 9.03 3.10 -4.37
CA THR A 226 8.36 4.41 -4.39
C THR A 226 7.33 4.48 -5.52
N CYS A 227 7.71 4.05 -6.73
CA CYS A 227 6.81 4.02 -7.89
C CYS A 227 5.60 3.12 -7.65
N PHE A 228 5.82 1.87 -7.21
CA PHE A 228 4.73 0.93 -6.96
C PHE A 228 3.82 1.38 -5.82
N SER A 229 4.38 1.95 -4.75
CA SER A 229 3.59 2.51 -3.65
C SER A 229 2.69 3.65 -4.13
N ASN A 230 3.25 4.62 -4.85
CA ASN A 230 2.51 5.77 -5.36
C ASN A 230 1.41 5.34 -6.35
N VAL A 231 1.74 4.49 -7.32
CA VAL A 231 0.76 3.98 -8.28
C VAL A 231 -0.37 3.19 -7.57
N THR A 232 -0.04 2.41 -6.53
CA THR A 232 -1.04 1.73 -5.70
C THR A 232 -2.00 2.70 -5.03
N ALA A 233 -1.50 3.81 -4.46
CA ALA A 233 -2.33 4.84 -3.84
C ALA A 233 -3.32 5.47 -4.85
N TRP A 234 -2.86 5.76 -6.08
CA TRP A 234 -3.72 6.27 -7.15
C TRP A 234 -4.79 5.27 -7.60
N PHE A 235 -4.48 3.97 -7.64
CA PHE A 235 -5.48 2.95 -7.95
C PHE A 235 -6.54 2.83 -6.86
N TRP A 236 -6.18 2.93 -5.57
CA TRP A 236 -7.17 3.00 -4.48
C TRP A 236 -8.08 4.22 -4.60
N LEU A 237 -7.50 5.38 -4.90
CA LEU A 237 -8.27 6.61 -5.11
C LEU A 237 -9.23 6.48 -6.31
N THR A 238 -8.75 5.90 -7.41
CA THR A 238 -9.57 5.62 -8.59
C THR A 238 -10.71 4.67 -8.26
N GLN A 239 -10.43 3.62 -7.48
CA GLN A 239 -11.45 2.67 -7.03
C GLN A 239 -12.52 3.33 -6.16
N PHE A 240 -12.13 4.23 -5.26
CA PHE A 240 -13.05 5.04 -4.48
C PHE A 240 -13.96 5.88 -5.39
N PHE A 241 -13.40 6.59 -6.38
CA PHE A 241 -14.20 7.38 -7.32
C PHE A 241 -15.14 6.56 -8.18
N ILE A 242 -14.73 5.35 -8.60
CA ILE A 242 -15.60 4.44 -9.35
C ILE A 242 -16.81 4.03 -8.52
N TYR A 243 -16.62 3.66 -7.24
CA TYR A 243 -17.75 3.33 -6.38
C TYR A 243 -18.62 4.55 -6.06
N LEU A 244 -18.02 5.73 -5.89
CA LEU A 244 -18.77 6.98 -5.71
C LEU A 244 -19.63 7.30 -6.93
N LEU A 245 -19.07 7.18 -8.13
CA LEU A 245 -19.80 7.38 -9.40
C LEU A 245 -20.92 6.35 -9.55
N ARG A 246 -20.63 5.07 -9.24
CA ARG A 246 -21.62 3.98 -9.25
C ARG A 246 -22.80 4.26 -8.31
N PHE A 247 -22.52 4.86 -7.15
CA PHE A 247 -23.52 5.31 -6.18
C PHE A 247 -24.35 6.50 -6.70
N ILE A 248 -23.69 7.58 -7.17
CA ILE A 248 -24.37 8.80 -7.67
C ILE A 248 -25.26 8.48 -8.88
N CYS A 249 -24.78 7.63 -9.80
CA CYS A 249 -25.55 7.24 -10.98
C CYS A 249 -26.64 6.21 -10.67
N ILE A 250 -26.78 5.75 -9.42
CA ILE A 250 -27.76 4.72 -9.02
C ILE A 250 -27.64 3.50 -9.95
N ALA A 251 -26.40 3.16 -10.34
CA ALA A 251 -26.16 2.18 -11.40
C ALA A 251 -26.72 0.80 -11.01
N ASP A 252 -26.66 0.48 -9.71
CA ASP A 252 -27.08 -0.78 -9.13
C ASP A 252 -28.54 -0.85 -8.72
N PHE A 253 -29.29 0.25 -8.70
CA PHE A 253 -30.67 0.23 -8.23
C PHE A 253 -31.67 0.50 -9.35
N THR A 254 -32.86 -0.08 -9.18
CA THR A 254 -34.03 0.18 -10.00
C THR A 254 -35.17 0.60 -9.08
N ILE A 255 -35.96 1.59 -9.49
CA ILE A 255 -37.11 2.03 -8.71
C ILE A 255 -38.26 1.08 -9.02
N LYS A 256 -38.79 0.39 -8.00
CA LYS A 256 -39.99 -0.44 -8.12
C LYS A 256 -41.13 0.22 -7.36
N LYS A 257 -42.32 0.27 -7.99
CA LYS A 257 -43.55 0.66 -7.32
C LYS A 257 -44.08 -0.54 -6.54
N VAL A 258 -44.24 -0.38 -5.23
CA VAL A 258 -44.81 -1.39 -4.34
C VAL A 258 -46.20 -0.92 -3.91
N THR A 259 -47.21 -1.65 -4.34
CA THR A 259 -48.61 -1.41 -3.98
C THR A 259 -49.00 -2.36 -2.86
N VAL A 260 -49.41 -1.81 -1.72
CA VAL A 260 -49.91 -2.60 -0.60
C VAL A 260 -51.41 -2.75 -0.73
N TYR A 261 -51.89 -3.98 -0.82
CA TYR A 261 -53.31 -4.30 -0.94
C TYR A 261 -53.90 -4.68 0.41
N GLN A 262 -55.13 -4.25 0.67
CA GLN A 262 -55.88 -4.76 1.82
C GLN A 262 -56.24 -6.22 1.57
N LYS A 263 -55.76 -7.10 2.45
CA LYS A 263 -56.23 -8.49 2.47
C LYS A 263 -57.72 -8.44 2.72
N ALA A 264 -58.52 -8.92 1.76
CA ALA A 264 -59.97 -9.00 1.94
C ALA A 264 -60.25 -9.75 3.25
N PRO A 265 -61.21 -9.30 4.08
CA PRO A 265 -61.62 -10.09 5.22
C PRO A 265 -61.96 -11.49 4.71
N HIS A 266 -61.38 -12.52 5.33
CA HIS A 266 -61.78 -13.90 5.09
C HIS A 266 -63.25 -13.99 5.50
N THR A 267 -64.16 -13.77 4.56
CA THR A 267 -65.47 -14.39 4.64
C THR A 267 -65.17 -15.88 4.52
N GLU A 268 -65.04 -16.56 5.65
CA GLU A 268 -65.39 -17.98 5.72
C GLU A 268 -66.81 -18.09 5.20
N ILE A 269 -66.98 -18.19 3.88
CA ILE A 269 -68.17 -18.75 3.31
C ILE A 269 -68.15 -20.18 3.83
N ASN A 270 -68.98 -20.39 4.83
CA ASN A 270 -69.26 -21.65 5.47
C ASN A 270 -69.84 -22.60 4.41
N MET A 271 -69.01 -23.12 3.49
CA MET A 271 -69.41 -24.11 2.48
C MET A 271 -69.96 -25.38 3.14
N LYS A 272 -69.62 -25.61 4.42
CA LYS A 272 -70.24 -26.65 5.25
C LYS A 272 -71.73 -26.42 5.53
N LYS A 273 -72.25 -25.17 5.47
CA LYS A 273 -73.69 -24.89 5.62
C LYS A 273 -74.45 -24.99 4.29
N LEU A 274 -73.78 -24.73 3.16
CA LEU A 274 -74.40 -24.89 1.83
C LEU A 274 -74.45 -26.36 1.38
N LEU A 275 -73.44 -27.18 1.71
CA LEU A 275 -73.47 -28.62 1.44
C LEU A 275 -74.40 -29.41 2.39
N LYS A 276 -74.70 -28.88 3.58
CA LYS A 276 -75.59 -29.56 4.55
C LYS A 276 -77.08 -29.25 4.33
N ASN A 277 -77.41 -28.23 3.54
CA ASN A 277 -78.78 -27.87 3.19
C ASN A 277 -79.20 -28.33 1.78
N GLY A 278 -78.28 -28.95 1.00
CA GLY A 278 -78.55 -29.41 -0.37
C GLY A 278 -78.79 -30.92 -0.51
N VAL A 279 -78.85 -31.68 0.59
CA VAL A 279 -79.08 -33.13 0.59
C VAL A 279 -80.28 -33.44 1.51
N ASN A 280 -81.48 -33.07 1.08
CA ASN A 280 -82.75 -33.59 1.61
C ASN A 280 -83.93 -33.17 0.70
N SER A 281 -83.99 -33.79 -0.47
CA SER A 281 -85.15 -33.89 -1.39
C SER A 281 -84.59 -34.68 -2.60
N ASP A 282 -85.06 -35.86 -3.01
CA ASP A 282 -86.27 -36.60 -2.69
C ASP A 282 -85.99 -38.10 -2.86
N HIS A 283 -86.48 -38.89 -1.89
CA HIS A 283 -87.04 -40.21 -2.16
C HIS A 283 -88.53 -39.98 -2.37
N ILE A 284 -89.04 -40.32 -3.57
CA ILE A 284 -90.23 -41.12 -3.88
C ILE A 284 -90.24 -41.32 -5.40
#